data_AF-X5VPX1-F1
#
_entry.id   AF-X5VPX1-F1
#
_cell.length_a   1.000
_cell.length_b   1.000
_cell.length_c   1.000
_cell.angle_alpha   90.00
_cell.angle_beta   90.00
_cell.angle_gamma   90.00
#
_symmetry.space_group_name_H-M   'P 1'
#
loop_
_entity.id
_entity.type
_entity.pdbx_description
1 polymer ?
#
loop_
_entity_poly.entity_id
_entity_poly.type
_entity_poly.pdbx_seq_one_letter_code
_entity_poly.pdbx_strand_id
1 'polypeptide(L)' 'MSQSKIDELEKLLNSEEDIPIQILPNGEIREVGRVTSADMGDKKPLTMRENLGGEY' A
#
# COMPACT_ATOMS: atom_id res chain seq x y z
N MET A 1 -14.65 36.07 -4.35
CA MET A 1 -13.49 35.17 -4.22
C MET A 1 -13.80 33.96 -5.08
N SER A 2 -13.16 33.77 -6.24
CA SER A 2 -13.39 32.57 -7.05
C SER A 2 -12.73 31.39 -6.36
N GLN A 3 -13.50 30.34 -6.06
CA GLN A 3 -13.00 29.07 -5.56
C GLN A 3 -11.91 28.58 -6.54
N SER A 4 -10.69 28.35 -6.06
CA SER A 4 -9.60 27.86 -6.92
C SER A 4 -9.87 26.40 -7.28
N LYS A 5 -9.41 25.97 -8.46
CA LYS A 5 -9.49 24.55 -8.86
C LYS A 5 -8.77 23.63 -7.86
N ILE A 6 -7.76 24.17 -7.19
CA ILE A 6 -7.02 23.50 -6.10
C ILE A 6 -7.94 23.27 -4.90
N ASP A 7 -8.72 24.26 -4.47
CA ASP A 7 -9.64 24.14 -3.34
C ASP A 7 -10.75 23.10 -3.59
N GLU A 8 -11.16 22.94 -4.85
CA GLU A 8 -12.12 21.91 -5.25
C GLU A 8 -11.51 20.50 -5.15
N LEU A 9 -10.25 20.35 -5.58
CA LEU A 9 -9.53 19.08 -5.51
C LEU A 9 -9.23 18.66 -4.07
N GLU A 10 -8.83 19.61 -3.22
CA GLU A 10 -8.61 19.35 -1.79
C GLU A 10 -9.91 18.93 -1.09
N LYS A 11 -11.04 19.57 -1.40
CA LYS A 11 -12.34 19.16 -0.86
C LYS A 11 -12.71 17.75 -1.30
N LEU A 12 -12.44 17.40 -2.55
CA LEU A 12 -12.71 16.06 -3.07
C LEU A 12 -11.85 15.01 -2.33
N LEU A 13 -10.55 15.27 -2.22
CA LEU A 13 -9.61 14.38 -1.53
C LEU A 13 -9.99 14.17 -0.06
N ASN A 14 -10.38 15.24 0.64
CA ASN A 14 -10.80 15.16 2.05
C ASN A 14 -12.20 14.56 2.24
N SER A 15 -12.96 14.34 1.17
CA SER A 15 -14.28 13.70 1.21
C SER A 15 -14.25 12.20 0.92
N GLU A 16 -13.12 11.69 0.43
CA GLU A 16 -12.94 10.26 0.17
C GLU A 16 -12.65 9.51 1.48
N GLU A 17 -13.23 8.32 1.62
CA GLU A 17 -12.95 7.45 2.77
C GLU A 17 -11.56 6.83 2.63
N ASP A 18 -10.76 6.92 3.70
CA ASP A 18 -9.49 6.20 3.78
C ASP A 18 -9.75 4.70 3.92
N ILE A 19 -9.53 3.96 2.84
CA ILE A 19 -9.65 2.51 2.84
C ILE A 19 -8.27 1.89 3.14
N PRO A 20 -8.09 1.18 4.25
CA PRO A 20 -6.82 0.53 4.56
C PRO A 20 -6.52 -0.56 3.53
N ILE A 21 -5.33 -0.53 2.95
CA ILE A 21 -4.84 -1.50 1.96
C ILE A 21 -3.72 -2.39 2.52
N GLN A 22 -3.59 -3.58 1.96
CA GLN A 22 -2.51 -4.52 2.22
C GLN A 22 -1.87 -5.00 0.92
N ILE A 23 -0.56 -5.25 0.98
CA ILE A 23 0.22 -5.78 -0.12
C ILE A 23 0.47 -7.26 0.16
N LEU A 24 0.02 -8.11 -0.75
CA LEU A 24 0.23 -9.56 -0.67
C LEU A 24 1.66 -9.94 -1.03
N PRO A 25 2.14 -11.13 -0.61
CA PRO A 25 3.50 -11.57 -0.93
C PRO A 25 3.81 -11.72 -2.43
N ASN A 26 2.78 -11.84 -3.26
CA ASN A 26 2.90 -11.87 -4.73
C ASN A 26 2.95 -10.46 -5.36
N GLY A 27 2.85 -9.40 -4.57
CA GLY A 27 2.83 -8.01 -5.03
C GLY A 27 1.43 -7.45 -5.36
N GLU A 28 0.37 -8.23 -5.16
CA GLU A 28 -1.01 -7.77 -5.38
C GLU A 28 -1.49 -6.86 -4.24
N ILE A 29 -2.22 -5.80 -4.58
CA ILE A 29 -2.77 -4.83 -3.62
C ILE A 29 -4.25 -5.13 -3.40
N ARG A 30 -4.68 -5.29 -2.15
CA ARG A 30 -6.07 -5.54 -1.76
C ARG A 30 -6.48 -4.74 -0.52
N GLU A 31 -7.78 -4.56 -0.31
CA GLU A 31 -8.32 -3.96 0.93
C GLU A 31 -8.04 -4.88 2.14
N VAL A 32 -7.72 -4.28 3.28
CA VAL A 32 -7.53 -5.00 4.55
C VAL A 32 -8.84 -5.69 4.94
N GLY A 33 -8.75 -6.97 5.32
CA GLY A 33 -9.91 -7.76 5.76
C GLY A 33 -10.65 -8.51 4.64
N ARG A 34 -10.34 -8.25 3.37
CA ARG A 34 -10.84 -9.06 2.23
C ARG A 34 -9.95 -10.24 1.86
N VAL A 35 -8.82 -10.37 2.54
CA VAL A 35 -7.77 -11.34 2.20
C VAL A 35 -7.87 -12.53 3.14
N THR A 36 -7.88 -13.73 2.56
CA THR A 36 -7.92 -14.98 3.33
C THR A 36 -6.51 -15.41 3.75
N SER A 37 -6.40 -16.26 4.77
CA SER A 37 -5.11 -16.82 5.20
C SER A 37 -4.37 -17.56 4.05
N ALA A 38 -5.11 -18.09 3.08
CA ALA A 38 -4.55 -18.73 1.89
C ALA A 38 -3.87 -17.73 0.93
N ASP A 39 -4.42 -16.52 0.81
CA ASP A 39 -3.84 -15.43 0.00
C ASP A 39 -2.55 -14.85 0.62
N MET A 40 -2.44 -14.89 1.96
CA MET A 40 -1.22 -14.50 2.68
C MET A 40 -0.11 -15.55 2.58
N GLY A 41 -0.47 -16.82 2.40
CA GLY A 41 0.45 -17.94 2.31
C GLY A 41 1.25 -18.20 3.59
N ASP A 42 1.57 -19.46 3.87
CA ASP A 42 2.38 -19.84 5.06
C ASP A 42 3.87 -19.47 4.93
N LYS A 43 4.24 -18.65 3.93
CA LYS A 43 5.63 -18.42 3.57
C LYS A 43 6.23 -17.41 4.55
N LYS A 44 7.28 -17.85 5.27
CA LYS A 44 8.12 -16.99 6.09
C LYS A 44 8.43 -15.69 5.33
N PRO A 45 8.36 -14.52 6.01
CA PRO A 45 8.73 -13.25 5.40
C PRO A 45 10.10 -13.38 4.72
N LEU A 46 10.17 -13.05 3.43
CA LEU A 46 11.42 -13.11 2.69
C LEU A 46 12.31 -11.97 3.20
N THR A 47 13.29 -12.29 4.04
CA THR A 47 14.31 -11.31 4.40
C THR A 47 15.18 -11.09 3.16
N MET A 48 14.96 -9.97 2.48
CA MET A 48 15.79 -9.52 1.38
C MET A 48 17.21 -9.28 1.91
N ARG A 49 18.15 -10.19 1.62
CA ARG A 49 19.57 -9.95 1.86
C ARG A 49 20.09 -9.14 0.67
N GLU A 50 20.27 -7.84 0.85
CA GLU A 50 21.03 -7.04 -0.11
C GLU A 50 22.47 -7.56 -0.10
N ASN A 51 22.93 -8.12 -1.23
CA ASN A 51 24.34 -8.45 -1.40
C ASN A 51 25.10 -7.16 -1.68
N LEU A 52 25.18 -6.27 -0.68
CA LEU A 52 26.06 -5.13 -0.67
C LEU A 52 27.47 -5.69 -0.54
N GLY A 53 28.08 -6.02 -1.68
CA GLY A 53 29.46 -6.49 -1.77
C GLY A 53 30.39 -5.57 -0.99
N GLY A 54 30.69 -5.95 0.25
CA GLY A 54 31.68 -5.29 1.09
C GLY A 54 33.02 -5.87 0.74
N GLU A 55 33.78 -5.14 -0.09
CA GLU A 55 35.20 -5.37 -0.27
C GLU A 55 35.92 -5.15 1.08
N TYR A 56 36.69 -6.14 1.51
CA TYR A 56 37.85 -5.98 2.38
C TYR A 56 38.98 -6.83 1.81
#